data_AF-A0A7C7CYN2-F1
#
_entry.id   AF-A0A7C7CYN2-F1
#
_cell.length_a   1.000
_cell.length_b   1.000
_cell.length_c   1.000
_cell.angle_alpha   90.00
_cell.angle_beta   90.00
_cell.angle_gamma   90.00
#
_symmetry.space_group_name_H-M   'P 1'
#
loop_
_entity.id
_entity.type
_entity.pdbx_description
1 polymer ?
#
loop_
_entity_poly.entity_id
_entity_poly.type
_entity_poly.pdbx_seq_one_letter_code
_entity_poly.pdbx_strand_id
1 'polypeptide(L)'
;NPDHRIISNASCTTNCLAPISKVLNDAFGIEYGVINTIHAYTNDQRLADVPHSDWRRSRAAAENIIPTTTGAARAVGKVLPELAGKLDGIAMRVPVADGSVVDSVFQLKKSVTVDKINEVVLKASQTSGLERILEYSTLPVVSTDIIGNPHSSIFDAPFTRVIEGNFVKTLNWYDNEWGYSNRVVDLIGLLGAFD
;
A
#
# COMPACT_ATOMS: atom_id res chain seq x y z
N ASN A 1 10.90 14.94 -15.24
CA ASN A 1 12.09 15.42 -15.97
C ASN A 1 12.07 14.73 -17.32
N PRO A 2 11.97 15.48 -18.44
CA PRO A 2 11.91 14.90 -19.80
C PRO A 2 13.13 14.06 -20.20
N ASP A 3 14.25 14.17 -19.47
CA ASP A 3 15.46 13.39 -19.72
C ASP A 3 15.41 11.97 -19.14
N HIS A 4 14.40 11.63 -18.33
CA HIS A 4 14.28 10.29 -17.74
C HIS A 4 13.94 9.26 -18.83
N ARG A 5 14.90 8.38 -19.16
CA ARG A 5 14.74 7.30 -20.15
C ARG A 5 14.36 5.95 -19.56
N ILE A 6 14.70 5.72 -18.29
CA ILE A 6 14.45 4.46 -17.58
C ILE A 6 13.66 4.79 -16.34
N ILE A 7 12.42 4.29 -16.28
CA ILE A 7 11.46 4.61 -15.23
C ILE A 7 10.91 3.31 -14.65
N SER A 8 10.76 3.28 -13.32
CA SER A 8 10.09 2.20 -12.60
C SER A 8 8.76 2.69 -12.06
N ASN A 9 7.70 1.91 -12.25
CA ASN A 9 6.39 2.17 -11.64
C ASN A 9 6.29 1.67 -10.18
N ALA A 10 7.45 1.47 -9.52
CA ALA A 10 7.58 0.86 -8.21
C ALA A 10 6.93 -0.54 -8.13
N SER A 11 6.12 -0.80 -7.09
CA SER A 11 5.41 -2.06 -6.87
C SER A 11 3.96 -1.80 -6.50
N CYS A 12 3.11 -2.85 -6.55
CA CYS A 12 1.71 -2.78 -6.11
C CYS A 12 1.59 -2.27 -4.66
N THR A 13 2.36 -2.82 -3.73
CA THR A 13 2.38 -2.35 -2.33
C THR A 13 2.85 -0.91 -2.19
N THR A 14 3.84 -0.46 -2.97
CA THR A 14 4.30 0.94 -2.93
C THR A 14 3.21 1.89 -3.43
N ASN A 15 2.51 1.51 -4.51
CA ASN A 15 1.38 2.27 -5.05
C ASN A 15 0.20 2.32 -4.07
N CYS A 16 0.01 1.28 -3.23
CA CYS A 16 -0.97 1.29 -2.15
C CYS A 16 -0.56 2.19 -0.98
N LEU A 17 0.68 2.08 -0.51
CA LEU A 17 1.15 2.76 0.70
C LEU A 17 1.45 4.25 0.48
N ALA A 18 1.96 4.64 -0.69
CA ALA A 18 2.40 6.01 -0.93
C ALA A 18 1.28 7.06 -0.85
N PRO A 19 0.07 6.85 -1.44
CA PRO A 19 -1.02 7.83 -1.36
C PRO A 19 -1.46 8.10 0.07
N ILE A 20 -1.68 7.07 0.89
CA ILE A 20 -2.11 7.26 2.28
C ILE A 20 -1.00 7.89 3.13
N SER A 21 0.26 7.49 2.90
CA SER A 21 1.41 8.10 3.58
C SER A 21 1.52 9.59 3.26
N LYS A 22 1.32 9.98 2.00
CA LYS A 22 1.30 11.39 1.57
C LYS A 22 0.19 12.16 2.28
N VAL A 23 -1.04 11.65 2.25
CA VAL A 23 -2.20 12.33 2.85
C VAL A 23 -2.00 12.57 4.34
N LEU A 24 -1.54 11.56 5.08
CA LEU A 24 -1.30 11.69 6.52
C LEU A 24 -0.09 12.57 6.83
N ASN A 25 0.98 12.48 6.05
CA ASN A 25 2.17 13.29 6.24
C ASN A 25 1.90 14.78 5.96
N ASP A 26 1.19 15.11 4.89
CA ASP A 26 0.85 16.48 4.55
C ASP A 26 -0.05 17.12 5.62
N ALA A 27 -1.02 16.37 6.14
CA ALA A 27 -1.97 16.87 7.15
C ALA A 27 -1.37 16.96 8.56
N PHE A 28 -0.67 15.90 8.98
CA PHE A 28 -0.30 15.68 10.38
C PHE A 28 1.20 15.52 10.62
N GLY A 29 1.97 15.24 9.57
CA GLY A 29 3.39 14.93 9.65
C GLY A 29 3.63 13.54 10.23
N ILE A 30 4.23 12.65 9.45
CA ILE A 30 4.66 11.33 9.95
C ILE A 30 6.05 11.48 10.57
N GLU A 31 6.19 11.03 11.82
CA GLU A 31 7.47 10.97 12.52
C GLU A 31 8.23 9.69 12.14
N TYR A 32 7.59 8.53 12.29
CA TYR A 32 8.05 7.23 11.83
C TYR A 32 6.87 6.26 11.71
N GLY A 33 7.08 5.12 11.07
CA GLY A 33 6.05 4.10 10.97
C GLY A 33 6.59 2.74 10.54
N VAL A 34 5.79 1.72 10.81
CA VAL A 34 6.04 0.35 10.39
C VAL A 34 4.81 -0.19 9.68
N ILE A 35 5.04 -0.99 8.64
CA ILE A 35 3.96 -1.62 7.89
C ILE A 35 4.11 -3.14 7.88
N ASN A 36 2.98 -3.84 7.86
CA ASN A 36 2.90 -5.25 7.54
C ASN A 36 1.98 -5.42 6.33
N THR A 37 2.52 -5.92 5.23
CA THR A 37 1.70 -6.25 4.06
C THR A 37 1.22 -7.69 4.18
N ILE A 38 -0.08 -7.89 4.30
CA ILE A 38 -0.70 -9.21 4.15
C ILE A 38 -1.03 -9.34 2.67
N HIS A 39 -0.22 -10.12 1.97
CA HIS A 39 -0.21 -10.15 0.53
C HIS A 39 -0.71 -11.50 0.01
N ALA A 40 -1.53 -11.46 -1.03
CA ALA A 40 -1.81 -12.62 -1.86
C ALA A 40 -0.52 -13.33 -2.29
N TYR A 41 -0.55 -14.64 -2.46
CA TYR A 41 0.59 -15.33 -3.06
C TYR A 41 0.71 -14.92 -4.54
N THR A 42 1.92 -15.00 -5.07
CA THR A 42 2.23 -14.67 -6.46
C THR A 42 2.87 -15.89 -7.14
N ASN A 43 3.14 -15.80 -8.44
CA ASN A 43 3.88 -16.84 -9.17
C ASN A 43 5.29 -17.12 -8.63
N ASP A 44 5.82 -16.25 -7.76
CA ASP A 44 7.12 -16.45 -7.11
C ASP A 44 7.02 -17.34 -5.85
N GLN A 45 5.81 -17.62 -5.37
CA GLN A 45 5.58 -18.63 -4.33
C GLN A 45 5.32 -20.01 -4.96
N ARG A 46 5.63 -21.07 -4.21
CA ARG A 46 5.64 -22.45 -4.72
C ARG A 46 4.38 -23.19 -4.28
N LEU A 47 3.83 -24.05 -5.15
CA LEU A 47 2.65 -24.86 -4.82
C LEU A 47 2.97 -26.01 -3.86
N ALA A 48 4.21 -26.50 -3.89
CA ALA A 48 4.72 -27.55 -3.01
C ALA A 48 6.04 -27.11 -2.38
N ASP A 49 6.50 -27.88 -1.40
CA ASP A 49 7.81 -27.66 -0.79
C ASP A 49 8.92 -27.97 -1.80
N VAL A 50 9.64 -26.95 -2.28
CA VAL A 50 10.70 -27.07 -3.30
C VAL A 50 11.89 -26.14 -3.04
N PRO A 51 13.12 -26.48 -3.47
CA PRO A 51 14.30 -25.65 -3.20
C PRO A 51 14.15 -24.18 -3.64
N HIS A 52 14.55 -23.26 -2.76
CA HIS A 52 14.57 -21.82 -3.00
C HIS A 52 15.65 -21.15 -2.14
N SER A 53 16.21 -20.02 -2.58
CA SER A 53 17.27 -19.29 -1.85
C SER A 53 16.77 -18.71 -0.52
N ASP A 54 15.52 -18.25 -0.50
CA ASP A 54 14.74 -17.98 0.72
C ASP A 54 13.95 -19.24 1.13
N TRP A 55 14.36 -19.88 2.23
CA TRP A 55 13.77 -21.12 2.75
C TRP A 55 12.34 -20.97 3.29
N ARG A 56 11.85 -19.74 3.48
CA ARG A 56 10.42 -19.55 3.79
C ARG A 56 9.60 -19.67 2.50
N ARG A 57 10.13 -19.16 1.39
CA ARG A 57 9.49 -19.19 0.06
C ARG A 57 9.63 -20.52 -0.66
N SER A 58 10.42 -21.44 -0.10
CA SER A 58 10.44 -22.85 -0.53
C SER A 58 9.21 -23.62 -0.07
N ARG A 59 8.36 -23.08 0.82
CA ARG A 59 7.22 -23.80 1.39
C ARG A 59 5.94 -23.61 0.57
N ALA A 60 5.05 -24.60 0.60
CA ALA A 60 3.76 -24.59 -0.11
C ALA A 60 2.90 -23.36 0.25
N ALA A 61 2.62 -22.51 -0.74
CA ALA A 61 1.98 -21.20 -0.57
C ALA A 61 0.53 -21.30 -0.08
N ALA A 62 -0.22 -22.29 -0.58
CA ALA A 62 -1.63 -22.47 -0.28
C ALA A 62 -1.90 -23.03 1.14
N GLU A 63 -0.85 -23.41 1.86
CA GLU A 63 -0.95 -24.05 3.18
C GLU A 63 -0.32 -23.20 4.29
N ASN A 64 0.35 -22.10 3.96
CA ASN A 64 1.19 -21.36 4.90
C ASN A 64 0.93 -19.86 4.88
N ILE A 65 1.08 -19.25 6.06
CA ILE A 65 1.41 -17.83 6.18
C ILE A 65 2.94 -17.73 6.13
N ILE A 66 3.49 -17.11 5.10
CA ILE A 66 4.93 -17.10 4.83
C ILE A 66 5.48 -15.69 5.06
N PRO A 67 6.18 -15.43 6.18
CA PRO A 67 6.86 -14.15 6.41
C PRO A 67 7.98 -13.93 5.39
N THR A 68 8.11 -12.69 4.92
CA THR A 68 9.17 -12.27 4.00
C THR A 68 9.50 -10.79 4.19
N THR A 69 10.65 -10.38 3.66
CA THR A 69 11.04 -8.96 3.63
C THR A 69 10.27 -8.21 2.55
N THR A 70 10.02 -6.91 2.75
CA THR A 70 9.45 -6.04 1.73
C THR A 70 10.28 -4.76 1.58
N GLY A 71 10.48 -4.34 0.34
CA GLY A 71 11.12 -3.06 0.02
C GLY A 71 10.14 -1.90 -0.09
N ALA A 72 8.83 -2.14 0.00
CA ALA A 72 7.80 -1.15 -0.32
C ALA A 72 7.86 0.09 0.59
N ALA A 73 7.98 -0.10 1.90
CA ALA A 73 8.10 1.01 2.86
C ALA A 73 9.32 1.89 2.56
N ARG A 74 10.46 1.28 2.23
CA ARG A 74 11.69 1.98 1.84
C ARG A 74 11.55 2.69 0.50
N ALA A 75 10.80 2.09 -0.44
CA ALA A 75 10.52 2.68 -1.74
C ALA A 75 9.62 3.93 -1.63
N VAL A 76 8.70 3.99 -0.66
CA VAL A 76 7.94 5.21 -0.36
C VAL A 76 8.87 6.38 -0.07
N GLY A 77 9.98 6.17 0.65
CA GLY A 77 10.98 7.22 0.90
C GLY A 77 11.67 7.76 -0.36
N LYS A 78 11.61 7.05 -1.50
CA LYS A 78 12.08 7.56 -2.81
C LYS A 78 11.04 8.43 -3.51
N VAL A 79 9.75 8.17 -3.25
CA VAL A 79 8.60 8.90 -3.84
C VAL A 79 8.24 10.12 -2.99
N LEU A 80 8.38 10.01 -1.67
CA LEU A 80 8.15 11.03 -0.65
C LEU A 80 9.45 11.24 0.13
N PRO A 81 10.39 12.08 -0.37
CA PRO A 81 11.73 12.23 0.20
C PRO A 81 11.73 12.64 1.68
N GLU A 82 10.71 13.36 2.14
CA GLU A 82 10.52 13.73 3.54
C GLU A 82 10.22 12.55 4.48
N LEU A 83 9.90 11.38 3.91
CA LEU A 83 9.71 10.10 4.59
C LEU A 83 10.90 9.14 4.43
N ALA A 84 11.98 9.56 3.77
CA ALA A 84 13.18 8.75 3.62
C ALA A 84 13.75 8.33 4.99
N GLY A 85 13.90 7.01 5.19
CA GLY A 85 14.40 6.43 6.44
C GLY A 85 13.41 6.40 7.60
N LYS A 86 12.16 6.87 7.42
CA LYS A 86 11.13 6.91 8.48
C LYS A 86 10.18 5.71 8.47
N LEU A 87 10.09 5.00 7.34
CA LEU A 87 9.19 3.87 7.15
C LEU A 87 10.01 2.59 6.91
N ASP A 88 9.65 1.53 7.63
CA ASP A 88 10.13 0.16 7.35
C ASP A 88 8.99 -0.85 7.47
N GLY A 89 9.24 -2.12 7.21
CA GLY A 89 8.19 -3.12 7.38
C GLY A 89 8.53 -4.53 6.96
N ILE A 90 7.52 -5.39 7.10
CA ILE A 90 7.56 -6.80 6.70
C ILE A 90 6.38 -7.12 5.79
N ALA A 91 6.39 -8.31 5.21
CA ALA A 91 5.22 -8.85 4.54
C ALA A 91 4.97 -10.29 4.97
N MET A 92 3.72 -10.71 4.85
CA MET A 92 3.26 -12.08 5.02
C MET A 92 2.53 -12.48 3.74
N ARG A 93 2.97 -13.57 3.11
CA ARG A 93 2.20 -14.19 2.02
C ARG A 93 1.15 -15.09 2.64
N VAL A 94 -0.09 -14.97 2.22
CA VAL A 94 -1.20 -15.78 2.74
C VAL A 94 -1.89 -16.57 1.62
N PRO A 95 -2.63 -17.65 1.96
CA PRO A 95 -3.33 -18.51 0.99
C PRO A 95 -4.53 -17.87 0.27
N VAL A 96 -4.38 -16.65 -0.25
CA VAL A 96 -5.35 -15.97 -1.11
C VAL A 96 -4.71 -15.68 -2.45
N ALA A 97 -5.47 -15.89 -3.54
CA ALA A 97 -4.96 -15.78 -4.90
C ALA A 97 -4.76 -14.33 -5.34
N ASP A 98 -5.62 -13.43 -4.85
CA ASP A 98 -5.54 -12.01 -5.12
C ASP A 98 -6.27 -11.23 -4.01
N GLY A 99 -6.04 -9.93 -3.99
CA GLY A 99 -6.54 -9.01 -2.98
C GLY A 99 -5.65 -8.99 -1.75
N SER A 100 -4.88 -7.92 -1.64
CA SER A 100 -3.90 -7.72 -0.58
C SER A 100 -4.27 -6.52 0.30
N VAL A 101 -3.60 -6.39 1.44
CA VAL A 101 -3.82 -5.30 2.38
C VAL A 101 -2.52 -4.85 3.03
N VAL A 102 -2.38 -3.54 3.20
CA VAL A 102 -1.32 -2.94 4.00
C VAL A 102 -1.89 -2.53 5.34
N ASP A 103 -1.40 -3.16 6.40
CA ASP A 103 -1.60 -2.74 7.79
C ASP A 103 -0.48 -1.79 8.17
N SER A 104 -0.82 -0.51 8.37
CA SER A 104 0.15 0.56 8.62
C SER A 104 -0.01 1.14 10.00
N VAL A 105 1.10 1.29 10.72
CA VAL A 105 1.15 1.93 12.03
C VAL A 105 2.13 3.10 11.98
N PHE A 106 1.64 4.29 12.33
CA PHE A 106 2.39 5.54 12.25
C PHE A 106 2.38 6.27 13.59
N GLN A 107 3.54 6.84 13.94
CA GLN A 107 3.62 7.93 14.89
C GLN A 107 3.47 9.26 14.13
N LEU A 108 2.47 10.06 14.49
CA LEU A 108 2.24 11.38 13.92
C LEU A 108 2.82 12.47 14.83
N LYS A 109 3.21 13.60 14.23
CA LYS A 109 3.72 14.78 14.94
C LYS A 109 2.62 15.62 15.59
N LYS A 110 1.37 15.45 15.15
CA LYS A 110 0.19 16.16 15.68
C LYS A 110 -0.77 15.17 16.32
N SER A 111 -1.45 15.62 17.38
CA SER A 111 -2.59 14.89 17.92
C SER A 111 -3.80 14.96 16.98
N VAL A 112 -4.52 13.86 16.85
CA VAL A 112 -5.63 13.62 15.94
C VAL A 112 -6.71 12.78 16.63
N THR A 113 -7.87 12.70 15.99
CA THR A 113 -8.95 11.75 16.31
C THR A 113 -9.20 10.84 15.11
N VAL A 114 -9.88 9.72 15.32
CA VAL A 114 -10.32 8.82 14.23
C VAL A 114 -11.13 9.60 13.20
N ASP A 115 -12.09 10.41 13.65
CA ASP A 115 -12.92 11.23 12.77
C ASP A 115 -12.08 12.19 11.94
N LYS A 116 -11.03 12.79 12.53
CA LYS A 116 -10.18 13.74 11.81
C LYS A 116 -9.34 13.07 10.74
N ILE A 117 -8.83 11.86 11.01
CA ILE A 117 -8.12 11.04 10.02
C ILE A 117 -9.07 10.70 8.87
N ASN A 118 -10.25 10.16 9.18
CA ASN A 118 -11.23 9.75 8.19
C ASN A 118 -11.71 10.93 7.34
N GLU A 119 -11.97 12.10 7.94
CA GLU A 119 -12.34 13.33 7.23
C GLU A 119 -11.26 13.76 6.23
N VAL A 120 -9.99 13.75 6.63
CA VAL A 120 -8.88 14.17 5.77
C VAL A 120 -8.70 13.19 4.61
N VAL A 121 -8.80 11.88 4.86
CA VAL A 121 -8.66 10.86 3.81
C VAL A 121 -9.82 10.93 2.83
N LEU A 122 -11.07 11.06 3.30
CA LEU A 122 -12.24 11.23 2.43
C LEU A 122 -12.12 12.47 1.54
N LYS A 123 -11.66 13.60 2.09
CA LYS A 123 -11.44 14.81 1.29
C LYS A 123 -10.35 14.58 0.25
N ALA A 124 -9.25 13.92 0.63
CA ALA A 124 -8.16 13.64 -0.28
C ALA A 124 -8.58 12.71 -1.43
N SER A 125 -9.37 11.66 -1.16
CA SER A 125 -9.90 10.72 -2.17
C SER A 125 -10.88 11.37 -3.14
N GLN A 126 -11.31 12.61 -2.92
CA GLN A 126 -12.20 13.36 -3.81
C GLN A 126 -11.46 14.44 -4.62
N THR A 127 -10.15 14.57 -4.45
CA THR A 127 -9.34 15.52 -5.23
C THR A 127 -8.99 14.94 -6.59
N SER A 128 -8.95 15.78 -7.63
CA SER A 128 -8.65 15.35 -9.01
C SER A 128 -7.33 14.58 -9.15
N GLY A 129 -6.35 14.81 -8.28
CA GLY A 129 -5.08 14.10 -8.30
C GLY A 129 -5.11 12.71 -7.64
N LEU A 130 -6.10 12.41 -6.81
CA LEU A 130 -6.17 11.17 -6.02
C LEU A 130 -7.47 10.38 -6.22
N GLU A 131 -8.51 10.95 -6.82
CA GLU A 131 -9.82 10.29 -6.97
C GLU A 131 -9.76 8.95 -7.73
N ARG A 132 -8.80 8.80 -8.65
CA ARG A 132 -8.57 7.55 -9.40
C ARG A 132 -7.54 6.62 -8.75
N ILE A 133 -6.93 7.06 -7.65
CA ILE A 133 -5.77 6.40 -7.01
C ILE A 133 -6.13 5.89 -5.61
N LEU A 134 -6.83 6.70 -4.82
CA LEU A 134 -7.20 6.47 -3.43
C LEU A 134 -8.72 6.47 -3.31
N GLU A 135 -9.27 5.35 -2.89
CA GLU A 135 -10.68 5.21 -2.53
C GLU A 135 -10.84 5.28 -1.01
N TYR A 136 -11.93 5.90 -0.55
CA TYR A 136 -12.36 5.87 0.85
C TYR A 136 -13.57 4.96 0.99
N SER A 137 -13.48 3.92 1.81
CA SER A 137 -14.55 2.95 2.00
C SER A 137 -14.99 2.85 3.47
N THR A 138 -16.30 2.74 3.66
CA THR A 138 -16.93 2.38 4.94
C THR A 138 -17.59 1.01 4.91
N LEU A 139 -17.47 0.30 3.79
CA LEU A 139 -18.08 -1.01 3.60
C LEU A 139 -17.25 -2.08 4.31
N PRO A 140 -17.88 -3.08 4.94
CA PRO A 140 -17.18 -4.17 5.62
C PRO A 140 -16.68 -5.22 4.59
N VAL A 141 -15.78 -4.79 3.69
CA VAL A 141 -15.25 -5.61 2.60
C VAL A 141 -14.25 -6.65 3.09
N VAL A 142 -14.15 -7.75 2.36
CA VAL A 142 -13.05 -8.71 2.47
C VAL A 142 -12.21 -8.74 1.18
N SER A 143 -11.10 -9.49 1.18
CA SER A 143 -10.13 -9.45 0.07
C SER A 143 -10.71 -9.80 -1.31
N THR A 144 -11.74 -10.64 -1.37
CA THR A 144 -12.37 -11.00 -2.65
C THR A 144 -13.27 -9.90 -3.20
N ASP A 145 -13.79 -9.02 -2.36
CA ASP A 145 -14.71 -7.96 -2.77
C ASP A 145 -13.99 -6.82 -3.52
N ILE A 146 -12.67 -6.73 -3.36
CA ILE A 146 -11.86 -5.69 -3.98
C ILE A 146 -11.19 -6.14 -5.29
N ILE A 147 -11.36 -7.40 -5.70
CA ILE A 147 -10.81 -7.92 -6.95
C ILE A 147 -11.47 -7.19 -8.13
N GLY A 148 -10.65 -6.68 -9.05
CA GLY A 148 -11.08 -5.84 -10.17
C GLY A 148 -11.27 -4.37 -9.80
N ASN A 149 -11.02 -3.96 -8.56
CA ASN A 149 -11.03 -2.55 -8.18
C ASN A 149 -9.79 -1.83 -8.76
N PRO A 150 -9.95 -0.75 -9.54
CA PRO A 150 -8.85 -0.12 -10.25
C PRO A 150 -8.02 0.84 -9.38
N HIS A 151 -8.43 1.14 -8.15
CA HIS A 151 -7.70 2.05 -7.27
C HIS A 151 -6.40 1.41 -6.78
N SER A 152 -5.40 2.24 -6.48
CA SER A 152 -4.13 1.75 -5.92
C SER A 152 -4.24 1.45 -4.43
N SER A 153 -5.13 2.16 -3.74
CA SER A 153 -5.36 2.06 -2.31
C SER A 153 -6.82 2.29 -2.00
N ILE A 154 -7.44 1.37 -1.28
CA ILE A 154 -8.80 1.48 -0.77
C ILE A 154 -8.68 1.57 0.76
N PHE A 155 -8.86 2.77 1.29
CA PHE A 155 -8.77 3.05 2.72
C PHE A 155 -9.99 2.51 3.45
N ASP A 156 -9.78 1.65 4.44
CA ASP A 156 -10.82 1.04 5.24
C ASP A 156 -11.07 1.85 6.54
N ALA A 157 -12.00 2.80 6.45
CA ALA A 157 -12.25 3.77 7.50
C ALA A 157 -12.71 3.16 8.84
N PRO A 158 -13.54 2.08 8.86
CA PRO A 158 -13.88 1.36 10.09
C PRO A 158 -12.67 0.80 10.87
N PHE A 159 -11.55 0.52 10.19
CA PHE A 159 -10.33 -0.02 10.80
C PHE A 159 -9.32 1.05 11.26
N THR A 160 -9.61 2.34 11.07
CA THR A 160 -8.80 3.42 11.63
C THR A 160 -8.76 3.34 13.16
N ARG A 161 -7.57 3.38 13.75
CA ARG A 161 -7.37 3.48 15.20
C ARG A 161 -6.43 4.63 15.53
N VAL A 162 -6.69 5.28 16.66
CA VAL A 162 -5.82 6.30 17.24
C VAL A 162 -5.63 5.96 18.72
N ILE A 163 -4.38 5.83 19.14
CA ILE A 163 -3.96 5.59 20.51
C ILE A 163 -3.15 6.81 20.96
N GLU A 164 -3.41 7.29 22.18
CA GLU A 164 -2.73 8.45 22.79
C GLU A 164 -2.71 9.71 21.90
N GLY A 165 -3.70 9.82 21.03
CA GLY A 165 -3.91 10.96 20.15
C GLY A 165 -2.97 11.03 18.93
N ASN A 166 -1.84 10.32 18.88
CA ASN A 166 -0.91 10.47 17.75
C ASN A 166 -0.29 9.15 17.26
N PHE A 167 -0.59 8.02 17.89
CA PHE A 167 -0.22 6.69 17.41
C PHE A 167 -1.38 6.10 16.61
N VAL A 168 -1.24 6.07 15.29
CA VAL A 168 -2.34 5.81 14.35
C VAL A 168 -2.12 4.49 13.64
N LYS A 169 -3.20 3.71 13.50
CA LYS A 169 -3.25 2.55 12.62
C LYS A 169 -4.25 2.78 11.50
N THR A 170 -3.85 2.48 10.27
CA THR A 170 -4.70 2.49 9.09
C THR A 170 -4.59 1.17 8.34
N LEU A 171 -5.64 0.85 7.59
CA LEU A 171 -5.72 -0.36 6.79
C LEU A 171 -6.12 0.02 5.37
N ASN A 172 -5.34 -0.46 4.40
CA ASN A 172 -5.50 -0.10 3.00
C ASN A 172 -5.52 -1.36 2.14
N TRP A 173 -6.69 -1.69 1.60
CA TRP A 173 -6.84 -2.79 0.63
C TRP A 173 -6.30 -2.37 -0.73
N TYR A 174 -5.89 -3.35 -1.52
CA TYR A 174 -5.58 -3.16 -2.92
C TYR A 174 -5.62 -4.50 -3.66
N ASP A 175 -6.19 -4.48 -4.86
CA ASP A 175 -5.96 -5.53 -5.83
C ASP A 175 -4.51 -5.40 -6.32
N ASN A 176 -3.69 -6.39 -6.01
CA ASN A 176 -2.26 -6.34 -6.26
C ASN A 176 -1.90 -6.50 -7.74
N GLU A 177 -2.85 -6.93 -8.58
CA GLU A 177 -2.66 -7.10 -10.02
C GLU A 177 -3.35 -5.98 -10.81
N TRP A 178 -4.64 -5.79 -10.60
CA TRP A 178 -5.48 -4.89 -11.37
C TRP A 178 -5.19 -3.42 -11.09
N GLY A 179 -5.17 -3.03 -9.81
CA GLY A 179 -4.87 -1.65 -9.42
C GLY A 179 -3.49 -1.22 -9.91
N TYR A 180 -2.48 -2.10 -9.78
CA TYR A 180 -1.13 -1.86 -10.27
C TYR A 180 -1.06 -1.79 -11.81
N SER A 181 -1.74 -2.69 -12.51
CA SER A 181 -1.77 -2.69 -13.98
C SER A 181 -2.38 -1.41 -14.55
N ASN A 182 -3.45 -0.91 -13.93
CA ASN A 182 -4.02 0.39 -14.29
C ASN A 182 -3.01 1.53 -14.09
N ARG A 183 -2.20 1.51 -13.02
CA ARG A 183 -1.13 2.51 -12.81
C ARG A 183 -0.03 2.44 -13.87
N VAL A 184 0.30 1.25 -14.36
CA VAL A 184 1.26 1.10 -15.45
C VAL A 184 0.71 1.74 -16.73
N VAL A 185 -0.57 1.51 -17.05
CA VAL A 185 -1.24 2.14 -18.20
C VAL A 185 -1.29 3.66 -18.04
N ASP A 186 -1.67 4.15 -16.86
CA ASP A 186 -1.69 5.59 -16.56
C ASP A 186 -0.29 6.22 -16.75
N LEU A 187 0.76 5.56 -16.26
CA LEU A 187 2.15 6.03 -16.43
C LEU A 187 2.56 6.05 -17.91
N ILE A 188 2.24 5.02 -18.68
CA ILE A 188 2.52 4.99 -20.13
C ILE A 188 1.81 6.14 -20.84
N GLY A 189 0.52 6.38 -20.52
CA GLY A 189 -0.23 7.50 -21.07
C GLY A 189 0.38 8.86 -20.73
N LEU A 190 0.86 9.03 -19.50
CA LEU A 190 1.58 10.23 -19.08
C LEU A 190 2.91 10.40 -19.84
N LEU A 191 3.66 9.32 -20.04
CA LEU A 191 4.93 9.35 -20.76
C LEU A 191 4.76 9.65 -22.25
N GLY A 192 3.73 9.08 -22.89
CA GLY A 192 3.41 9.36 -24.30
C GLY A 192 2.95 10.79 -24.56
N ALA A 193 2.63 11.57 -23.53
CA ALA A 193 2.34 13.01 -23.66
C ALA A 193 3.61 13.89 -23.58
N PHE A 194 4.77 13.31 -23.24
CA PHE A 194 6.06 14.01 -23.23
C PHE A 194 6.88 13.78 -24.51
N ASP A 195 6.45 12.86 -25.38
CA ASP A 195 6.97 12.66 -26.74
C ASP A 195 6.35 13.69 -27.73
#